data_AF-A0A7V3WMH1-F1
#
_entry.id   AF-A0A7V3WMH1-F1
#
_cell.length_a   1.000
_cell.length_b   1.000
_cell.length_c   1.000
_cell.angle_alpha   90.00
_cell.angle_beta   90.00
_cell.angle_gamma   90.00
#
_symmetry.space_group_name_H-M   'P 1'
#
loop_
_entity.id
_entity.type
_entity.pdbx_description
1 polymer ?
#
loop_
_entity_poly.entity_id
_entity_poly.type
_entity_poly.pdbx_seq_one_letter_code
_entity_poly.pdbx_strand_id
1 'polypeptide(L)'
;EQGAGGIGGLLWFTQHTGANVASHCCAYDGNGNVVALVNAANGSETARYEYGPFGEPIRITGPAAGQNPFRFSTKRTEPTTDLILYEYRVYQPSTGRCLSRDPWKKKGGEISTSSF
;
A
#
# COMPACT_ATOMS: atom_id res chain seq x y z
N GLU A 1 -8.11 -7.71 -21.69
CA GLU A 1 -8.38 -8.26 -20.34
C GLU A 1 -7.49 -7.48 -19.38
N GLN A 2 -8.07 -6.59 -18.57
CA GLN A 2 -7.31 -5.64 -17.73
C GLN A 2 -6.75 -6.38 -16.52
N GLY A 3 -5.42 -6.49 -16.48
CA GLY A 3 -4.67 -7.24 -15.49
C GLY A 3 -4.88 -6.72 -14.08
N ALA A 4 -5.08 -7.65 -13.14
CA ALA A 4 -5.21 -7.43 -11.71
C ALA A 4 -3.93 -6.90 -11.02
N GLY A 5 -3.02 -6.26 -11.76
CA GLY A 5 -1.76 -5.69 -11.29
C GLY A 5 -1.78 -4.16 -11.09
N GLY A 6 -2.98 -3.55 -11.10
CA GLY A 6 -3.18 -2.11 -10.91
C GLY A 6 -3.43 -1.72 -9.46
N ILE A 7 -3.20 -0.43 -9.15
CA ILE A 7 -3.63 0.22 -7.91
C ILE A 7 -5.16 0.00 -7.75
N GLY A 8 -5.61 -0.40 -6.56
CA GLY A 8 -7.03 -0.69 -6.27
C GLY A 8 -7.51 -2.10 -6.62
N GLY A 9 -6.62 -3.01 -7.03
CA GLY A 9 -7.01 -4.36 -7.49
C GLY A 9 -7.16 -5.43 -6.40
N LEU A 10 -6.75 -5.18 -5.15
CA LEU A 10 -6.77 -6.18 -4.09
C LEU A 10 -8.17 -6.27 -3.43
N LEU A 11 -8.92 -7.33 -3.70
CA LEU A 11 -10.30 -7.42 -3.18
C LEU A 11 -10.35 -7.80 -1.69
N TRP A 12 -9.55 -8.78 -1.30
CA TRP A 12 -9.45 -9.25 0.08
C TRP A 12 -8.08 -9.89 0.32
N PHE A 13 -7.71 -10.03 1.59
CA PHE A 13 -6.63 -10.92 2.01
C PHE A 13 -7.09 -11.81 3.16
N THR A 14 -6.49 -12.98 3.27
CA THR A 14 -6.76 -13.90 4.39
C THR A 14 -5.55 -13.95 5.30
N GLN A 15 -5.77 -13.60 6.56
CA GLN A 15 -4.79 -13.79 7.61
C GLN A 15 -4.95 -15.21 8.16
N HIS A 16 -3.91 -16.04 8.02
CA HIS A 16 -3.93 -17.44 8.45
C HIS A 16 -3.33 -17.66 9.86
N THR A 17 -2.63 -16.68 10.41
CA THR A 17 -1.95 -16.77 11.72
C THR A 17 -2.10 -15.48 12.53
N GLY A 18 -1.86 -15.54 13.85
CA GLY A 18 -1.93 -14.37 14.75
C GLY A 18 -3.30 -14.12 15.39
N ALA A 19 -3.51 -12.93 15.95
CA ALA A 19 -4.71 -12.62 16.74
C ALA A 19 -5.98 -12.32 15.90
N ASN A 20 -5.85 -12.12 14.58
CA ASN A 20 -6.96 -11.72 13.69
C ASN A 20 -7.09 -12.65 12.48
N VAL A 21 -7.04 -13.96 12.72
CA VAL A 21 -7.24 -14.99 11.71
C VAL A 21 -8.65 -14.86 11.14
N ALA A 22 -8.74 -14.28 9.95
CA ALA A 22 -9.97 -14.05 9.21
C ALA A 22 -9.62 -13.62 7.78
N SER A 23 -10.61 -13.70 6.89
CA SER A 23 -10.58 -12.98 5.63
C SER A 23 -11.03 -11.54 5.87
N HIS A 24 -10.28 -10.59 5.32
CA HIS A 24 -10.56 -9.17 5.45
C HIS A 24 -10.71 -8.57 4.05
N CYS A 25 -11.83 -7.91 3.79
CA CYS A 25 -12.10 -7.16 2.57
C CYS A 25 -11.38 -5.80 2.65
N CYS A 26 -10.81 -5.36 1.53
CA CYS A 26 -10.13 -4.07 1.44
C CYS A 26 -11.10 -2.98 0.98
N ALA A 27 -11.09 -1.84 1.68
CA ALA A 27 -11.78 -0.63 1.25
C ALA A 27 -10.77 0.39 0.72
N TYR A 28 -11.16 1.13 -0.32
CA TYR A 28 -10.30 2.02 -1.07
C TYR A 28 -10.76 3.48 -1.03
N ASP A 29 -9.82 4.42 -1.11
CA ASP A 29 -10.13 5.79 -1.50
C ASP A 29 -10.24 5.93 -3.03
N GLY A 30 -10.57 7.14 -3.51
CA GLY A 30 -10.69 7.42 -4.94
C GLY A 30 -9.38 7.28 -5.73
N ASN A 31 -8.24 7.22 -5.05
CA ASN A 31 -6.91 7.01 -5.64
C ASN A 31 -6.49 5.53 -5.61
N GLY A 32 -7.31 4.64 -5.03
CA GLY A 32 -7.03 3.22 -4.89
C GLY A 32 -6.01 2.88 -3.79
N ASN A 33 -5.89 3.72 -2.77
CA ASN A 33 -5.18 3.39 -1.54
C ASN A 33 -6.08 2.60 -0.61
N VAL A 34 -5.54 1.57 0.07
CA VAL A 34 -6.30 0.83 1.08
C VAL A 34 -6.52 1.71 2.32
N VAL A 35 -7.75 2.13 2.58
CA VAL A 35 -8.09 3.00 3.73
C VAL A 35 -8.71 2.26 4.90
N ALA A 36 -9.27 1.08 4.68
CA ALA A 36 -9.79 0.25 5.75
C ALA A 36 -9.77 -1.24 5.42
N LEU A 37 -9.81 -2.05 6.46
CA LEU A 37 -10.03 -3.49 6.39
C LEU A 37 -11.30 -3.84 7.14
N VAL A 38 -12.12 -4.69 6.54
CA VAL A 38 -13.37 -5.15 7.12
C VAL A 38 -13.35 -6.66 7.21
N ASN A 39 -13.59 -7.21 8.39
CA ASN A 39 -13.69 -8.66 8.57
C ASN A 39 -14.88 -9.21 7.77
N ALA A 40 -14.61 -10.12 6.85
CA ALA A 40 -15.60 -10.64 5.92
C ALA A 40 -16.70 -11.47 6.59
N ALA A 41 -16.45 -12.02 7.78
CA ALA A 41 -17.41 -12.85 8.49
C ALA A 41 -18.44 -12.05 9.29
N ASN A 42 -18.07 -10.89 9.84
CA ASN A 42 -18.92 -10.11 10.75
C ASN A 42 -19.09 -8.63 10.37
N GLY A 43 -18.42 -8.15 9.32
CA GLY A 43 -18.53 -6.77 8.85
C GLY A 43 -17.85 -5.73 9.75
N SER A 44 -17.09 -6.14 10.77
CA SER A 44 -16.40 -5.22 11.68
C SER A 44 -15.15 -4.64 11.03
N GLU A 45 -14.90 -3.34 11.24
CA GLU A 45 -13.67 -2.68 10.81
C GLU A 45 -12.49 -3.18 11.67
N THR A 46 -11.51 -3.82 11.03
CA THR A 46 -10.32 -4.41 11.68
C THR A 46 -9.06 -3.59 11.46
N ALA A 47 -9.08 -2.64 10.54
CA ALA A 47 -8.04 -1.64 10.37
C ALA A 47 -8.56 -0.37 9.71
N ARG A 48 -7.91 0.75 10.06
CA ARG A 48 -8.06 2.06 9.43
C ARG A 48 -6.68 2.62 9.09
N TYR A 49 -6.56 3.15 7.89
CA TYR A 49 -5.37 3.83 7.40
C TYR A 49 -5.72 5.23 6.90
N GLU A 50 -4.93 6.21 7.31
CA GLU A 50 -4.97 7.56 6.78
C GLU A 50 -3.56 7.92 6.30
N TYR A 51 -3.48 8.48 5.10
CA TYR A 51 -2.22 8.80 4.45
C TYR A 51 -2.08 10.30 4.22
N GLY A 52 -0.84 10.78 4.29
CA GLY A 52 -0.43 12.08 3.79
C GLY A 52 -0.39 12.12 2.27
N PRO A 53 -0.13 13.31 1.69
CA PRO A 53 -0.14 13.53 0.25
C PRO A 53 0.82 12.60 -0.50
N PHE A 54 1.94 12.23 0.13
CA PHE A 54 2.97 11.39 -0.46
C PHE A 54 2.93 9.95 0.05
N GLY A 55 1.85 9.55 0.73
CA GLY A 55 1.66 8.19 1.25
C GLY A 55 2.25 7.95 2.63
N GLU A 56 2.64 8.99 3.35
CA GLU A 56 3.07 8.87 4.74
C GLU A 56 1.90 8.41 5.62
N PRO A 57 2.06 7.39 6.48
CA PRO A 57 0.98 6.99 7.37
C PRO A 57 0.75 8.07 8.44
N ILE A 58 -0.37 8.80 8.35
CA ILE A 58 -0.83 9.73 9.38
C ILE A 58 -1.48 8.95 10.52
N ARG A 59 -2.25 7.90 10.17
CA ARG A 59 -2.94 7.05 11.13
C ARG A 59 -2.92 5.61 10.68
N ILE A 60 -2.56 4.72 11.60
CA ILE A 60 -2.70 3.27 11.45
C ILE A 60 -3.33 2.76 12.74
N THR A 61 -4.58 2.32 12.67
CA THR A 61 -5.30 1.82 13.86
C THR A 61 -6.03 0.53 13.55
N GLY A 62 -6.20 -0.32 14.56
CA GLY A 62 -6.96 -1.56 14.47
C GLY A 62 -6.09 -2.82 14.59
N PRO A 63 -6.67 -3.93 15.05
CA PRO A 63 -5.92 -5.12 15.43
C PRO A 63 -5.30 -5.85 14.21
N ALA A 64 -5.88 -5.72 13.01
CA ALA A 64 -5.34 -6.29 11.78
C ALA A 64 -4.42 -5.31 11.02
N ALA A 65 -4.28 -4.06 11.49
CA ALA A 65 -3.66 -3.00 10.71
C ALA A 65 -2.17 -3.26 10.39
N GLY A 66 -1.44 -3.81 11.37
CA GLY A 66 -0.02 -4.18 11.23
C GLY A 66 0.21 -5.44 10.39
N GLN A 67 -0.82 -6.27 10.19
CA GLN A 67 -0.70 -7.56 9.50
C GLN A 67 -0.89 -7.46 7.99
N ASN A 68 -1.59 -6.41 7.53
CA ASN A 68 -1.76 -6.17 6.12
C ASN A 68 -0.55 -5.46 5.52
N PRO A 69 0.18 -6.12 4.60
CA PRO A 69 1.35 -5.54 3.96
C PRO A 69 0.97 -4.64 2.79
N PHE A 70 -0.26 -4.68 2.26
CA PHE A 70 -0.68 -3.89 1.10
C PHE A 70 -1.45 -2.64 1.54
N ARG A 71 -0.88 -1.46 1.31
CA ARG A 71 -1.38 -0.21 1.89
C ARG A 71 -1.53 0.87 0.82
N PHE A 72 -0.68 1.90 0.87
CA PHE A 72 -0.68 3.00 -0.09
C PHE A 72 -0.41 2.46 -1.50
N SER A 73 -1.18 2.95 -2.48
CA SER A 73 -1.11 2.54 -3.88
C SER A 73 -1.34 1.02 -4.09
N THR A 74 -1.94 0.33 -3.11
CA THR A 74 -2.05 -1.14 -3.07
C THR A 74 -0.68 -1.83 -3.22
N LYS A 75 0.40 -1.15 -2.83
CA LYS A 75 1.76 -1.70 -2.87
C LYS A 75 2.17 -2.22 -1.51
N ARG A 76 3.17 -3.10 -1.53
CA ARG A 76 3.69 -3.75 -0.33
C ARG A 76 4.52 -2.73 0.46
N THR A 77 4.09 -2.42 1.67
CA THR A 77 4.85 -1.63 2.64
C THR A 77 5.62 -2.57 3.55
N GLU A 78 6.91 -2.31 3.72
CA GLU A 78 7.72 -3.02 4.71
C GLU A 78 7.52 -2.34 6.09
N PRO A 79 7.03 -3.06 7.11
CA PRO A 79 6.67 -2.47 8.41
C PRO A 79 7.83 -1.94 9.26
N THR A 80 9.07 -2.37 9.03
CA THR A 80 10.25 -1.96 9.79
C THR A 80 10.82 -0.62 9.29
N THR A 81 10.69 -0.36 7.99
CA THR A 81 11.32 0.78 7.30
C THR A 81 10.31 1.77 6.70
N ASP A 82 9.02 1.42 6.71
CA ASP A 82 7.92 2.14 6.05
C ASP A 82 8.16 2.43 4.56
N LEU A 83 9.06 1.65 3.95
CA LEU A 83 9.34 1.73 2.52
C LEU A 83 8.24 1.03 1.73
N ILE A 84 7.83 1.67 0.63
CA ILE A 84 6.85 1.12 -0.29
C ILE A 84 7.58 0.46 -1.45
N LEU A 85 7.40 -0.84 -1.59
CA LEU A 85 8.00 -1.67 -2.62
C LEU A 85 7.08 -1.68 -3.84
N TYR A 86 7.44 -0.88 -4.84
CA TYR A 86 7.03 -1.10 -6.22
C TYR A 86 7.99 -2.14 -6.81
N GLU A 87 7.50 -3.06 -7.65
CA GLU A 87 8.27 -4.23 -8.12
C GLU A 87 9.72 -3.93 -8.56
N TYR A 88 9.93 -2.77 -9.19
CA TYR A 88 11.25 -2.30 -9.64
C TYR A 88 11.72 -1.01 -8.95
N ARG A 89 10.93 -0.48 -7.99
CA ARG A 89 11.18 0.80 -7.33
C ARG A 89 10.96 0.76 -5.82
N VAL A 90 11.94 1.22 -5.06
CA VAL A 90 11.76 1.44 -3.62
C VAL A 90 11.38 2.90 -3.41
N TYR A 91 10.19 3.15 -2.89
CA TYR A 91 9.66 4.49 -2.63
C TYR A 91 9.69 4.78 -1.13
N GLN A 92 10.16 5.97 -0.77
CA GLN A 92 10.21 6.45 0.61
C GLN A 92 9.17 7.56 0.79
N PRO A 93 8.04 7.27 1.47
CA PRO A 93 6.97 8.24 1.69
C PRO A 93 7.46 9.49 2.42
N SER A 94 8.32 9.34 3.43
CA SER A 94 8.78 10.46 4.28
C SER A 94 9.53 11.56 3.53
N THR A 95 10.03 11.27 2.32
CA THR A 95 10.69 12.28 1.47
C THR A 95 9.99 12.47 0.13
N GLY A 96 8.90 11.73 -0.13
CA GLY A 96 8.19 11.70 -1.41
C GLY A 96 9.06 11.24 -2.59
N ARG A 97 10.13 10.48 -2.35
CA ARG A 97 11.15 10.16 -3.37
C ARG A 97 11.31 8.66 -3.60
N CYS A 98 11.65 8.31 -4.84
CA CYS A 98 12.10 6.97 -5.20
C CYS A 98 13.61 6.81 -4.90
N LEU A 99 13.96 5.82 -4.10
CA LEU A 99 15.33 5.49 -3.71
C LEU A 99 16.07 4.67 -4.79
N SER A 100 15.35 3.93 -5.64
CA SER A 100 15.97 3.23 -6.76
C SER A 100 15.90 4.03 -8.06
N ARG A 101 16.92 3.87 -8.90
CA ARG A 101 16.99 4.46 -10.23
C ARG A 101 16.18 3.60 -11.21
N ASP A 102 15.49 4.24 -12.14
CA ASP A 102 14.74 3.55 -13.17
C ASP A 102 15.60 2.58 -14.00
N PRO A 103 15.27 1.28 -14.04
CA PRO A 103 16.02 0.30 -14.84
C PRO A 103 15.90 0.55 -16.35
N TRP A 104 14.93 1.35 -16.80
CA TRP A 104 14.73 1.70 -18.22
C TRP A 104 15.48 2.97 -18.67
N LYS A 105 16.25 3.65 -17.80
CA LYS A 105 17.00 4.86 -18.19
C LYS A 105 18.28 4.53 -18.96
N LYS A 106 18.15 4.17 -20.26
CA LYS A 106 19.24 4.29 -21.24
C LYS A 106 18.80 5.19 -22.41
N LYS A 107 19.56 6.28 -22.59
CA LYS A 107 19.48 7.37 -23.59
C LYS A 107 18.38 8.42 -23.42
N GLY A 108 18.83 9.61 -22.99
CA GLY A 108 18.30 10.90 -23.44
C GLY A 108 16.92 11.28 -22.92
N GLY A 109 16.87 11.88 -21.73
CA GLY A 109 15.66 12.50 -21.22
C GLY A 109 15.92 13.06 -19.84
N GLU A 110 15.64 14.34 -19.67
CA GLU A 110 15.99 15.21 -18.56
C GLU A 110 15.73 14.60 -17.17
N ILE A 111 16.42 15.18 -16.20
CA ILE A 111 16.28 14.90 -14.78
C ILE A 111 14.94 15.47 -14.32
N SER A 112 13.83 14.82 -14.70
CA SER A 112 12.61 14.97 -13.91
C SER A 112 12.85 14.22 -12.62
N THR A 113 13.16 14.97 -11.56
CA THR A 113 12.80 14.59 -10.19
C THR A 113 11.33 14.23 -10.22
N SER A 114 11.05 12.94 -10.39
CA SER A 114 9.72 12.36 -10.41
C SER A 114 9.08 12.66 -9.06
N SER A 115 8.34 13.76 -9.00
CA SER A 115 7.36 14.00 -7.96
C SER A 115 6.17 13.08 -8.26
N PHE A 116 5.73 12.36 -7.23
CA PHE A 116 4.47 11.63 -7.23
C PHE A 116 3.32 12.57 -6.88
#